data_AF-A0A0Q7EUJ1-F1
#
_entry.id   AF-A0A0Q7EUJ1-F1
#
_cell.length_a   1.000
_cell.length_b   1.000
_cell.length_c   1.000
_cell.angle_alpha   90.00
_cell.angle_beta   90.00
_cell.angle_gamma   90.00
#
_symmetry.space_group_name_H-M   'P 1'
#
loop_
_entity.id
_entity.type
_entity.pdbx_description
1 polymer ?
#
loop_
_entity_poly.entity_id
_entity_poly.type
_entity_poly.pdbx_seq_one_letter_code
_entity_poly.pdbx_strand_id
1 'polypeptide(L)'
;MAGVTDLAMQALLAYGWPGNVRELGNIIERGVILAGPGNWIECRDLFPIFVLPEMERVAVDHSGELVAAERERDSAPCEKI
;
A
#
# COMPACT_ATOMS: atom_id res chain seq x y z
N MET A 1 -6.23 -8.42 16.64
CA MET A 1 -5.43 -7.61 15.69
C MET A 1 -5.46 -8.34 14.36
N ALA A 2 -5.79 -7.66 13.27
CA ALA A 2 -5.94 -8.32 11.97
C ALA A 2 -4.59 -8.68 11.33
N GLY A 3 -3.51 -7.95 11.64
CA GLY A 3 -2.15 -8.25 11.18
C GLY A 3 -1.64 -7.23 10.16
N VAL A 4 -0.69 -7.64 9.33
CA VAL A 4 -0.08 -6.82 8.26
C VAL A 4 -0.47 -7.43 6.92
N THR A 5 -0.90 -6.60 5.98
CA THR A 5 -1.21 -7.06 4.61
C THR A 5 0.05 -7.53 3.87
N ASP A 6 -0.10 -8.40 2.88
CA ASP A 6 1.05 -8.92 2.11
C ASP A 6 1.84 -7.81 1.41
N LEU A 7 1.14 -6.83 0.83
CA LEU A 7 1.79 -5.67 0.20
C LEU A 7 2.61 -4.86 1.20
N ALA A 8 2.06 -4.63 2.40
CA ALA A 8 2.76 -3.93 3.47
C ALA A 8 3.98 -4.72 3.96
N MET A 9 3.87 -6.05 4.05
CA MET A 9 4.99 -6.93 4.39
C MET A 9 6.09 -6.89 3.34
N GLN A 10 5.74 -6.94 2.05
CA GLN A 10 6.69 -6.80 0.95
C GLN A 10 7.43 -5.45 1.00
N ALA A 11 6.71 -4.36 1.29
CA ALA A 11 7.33 -3.05 1.45
C ALA A 11 8.32 -3.01 2.62
N LEU A 12 7.99 -3.62 3.77
CA LEU A 12 8.89 -3.74 4.92
C LEU A 12 10.16 -4.54 4.59
N LEU A 13 10.05 -5.60 3.79
CA LEU A 13 11.19 -6.42 3.37
C LEU A 13 12.07 -5.73 2.33
N ALA A 14 11.47 -4.89 1.47
CA ALA A 14 12.17 -4.16 0.42
C ALA A 14 12.89 -2.91 0.94
N TYR A 15 12.44 -2.33 2.06
CA TYR A 15 13.02 -1.12 2.60
C TYR A 15 14.39 -1.39 3.25
N GLY A 16 15.37 -0.54 2.96
CA GLY A 16 16.78 -0.76 3.33
C GLY A 16 17.13 -0.47 4.81
N TRP A 17 16.20 0.05 5.60
CA TRP A 17 16.38 0.33 7.03
C TRP A 17 17.66 1.12 7.40
N PRO A 18 17.91 2.31 6.82
CA PRO A 18 19.10 3.10 7.10
C PRO A 18 19.25 3.47 8.59
N GLY A 19 18.13 3.60 9.32
CA GLY A 19 18.05 3.86 10.75
C GLY A 19 18.03 2.61 11.64
N ASN A 20 18.33 1.42 11.09
CA ASN A 20 18.32 0.12 11.77
C ASN A 20 16.94 -0.25 12.37
N VAL A 21 16.92 -1.20 13.31
CA VAL A 21 15.70 -1.71 13.97
C VAL A 21 14.86 -0.63 14.68
N ARG A 22 15.45 0.52 15.01
CA ARG A 22 14.72 1.65 15.61
C ARG A 22 13.75 2.28 14.62
N GLU A 23 14.16 2.39 13.35
CA GLU A 23 13.30 2.92 12.29
C GLU A 23 12.14 1.96 12.01
N LEU A 24 12.41 0.65 11.97
CA LEU A 24 11.38 -0.39 11.88
C LEU A 24 10.35 -0.26 13.02
N GLY A 25 10.82 -0.12 14.26
CA GLY A 25 9.93 0.08 15.42
C GLY A 25 9.05 1.32 15.26
N ASN A 26 9.64 2.46 14.89
CA ASN A 26 8.91 3.71 14.68
C ASN A 26 7.85 3.60 13.57
N ILE A 27 8.15 2.90 12.48
CA ILE A 27 7.23 2.69 11.36
C ILE A 27 6.08 1.76 11.75
N ILE A 28 6.36 0.63 12.41
CA ILE A 28 5.32 -0.29 12.87
C ILE A 28 4.40 0.36 13.90
N GLU A 29 4.96 1.09 14.88
CA GLU A 29 4.17 1.81 15.90
C GLU A 29 3.19 2.80 15.25
N ARG A 30 3.68 3.62 14.32
CA ARG A 30 2.83 4.56 13.58
C ARG A 30 1.79 3.84 12.72
N GLY A 31 2.17 2.76 12.05
CA GLY A 31 1.26 1.95 11.24
C GLY A 31 0.10 1.38 12.05
N VAL A 32 0.37 0.88 13.27
CA VAL A 32 -0.68 0.40 14.20
C VAL A 32 -1.64 1.53 14.59
N ILE A 33 -1.11 2.73 14.88
CA ILE A 33 -1.92 3.90 15.23
C ILE A 33 -2.82 4.31 14.05
N LEU A 34 -2.26 4.34 12.84
CA LEU A 34 -2.95 4.80 11.63
C LEU A 34 -3.99 3.81 11.11
N ALA A 35 -3.70 2.51 11.13
CA ALA A 35 -4.64 1.48 10.74
C ALA A 35 -5.89 1.48 11.64
N GLY A 36 -5.70 1.75 12.93
CA GLY A 36 -6.77 1.78 13.92
C GLY A 36 -7.17 0.38 14.43
N PRO A 37 -7.94 0.32 15.54
CA PRO A 37 -8.21 -0.94 16.23
C PRO A 37 -8.98 -1.93 15.37
N GLY A 38 -8.45 -3.16 15.26
CA GLY A 38 -9.13 -4.26 14.54
C GLY A 38 -8.94 -4.25 13.03
N ASN A 39 -8.29 -3.23 12.46
CA ASN A 39 -8.01 -3.15 11.04
C ASN A 39 -6.67 -3.80 10.68
N TRP A 40 -6.50 -4.09 9.39
CA TRP A 40 -5.25 -4.53 8.80
C TRP A 40 -4.30 -3.34 8.61
N ILE A 41 -3.01 -3.57 8.83
CA ILE A 41 -1.98 -2.58 8.52
C ILE A 41 -1.68 -2.64 7.02
N GLU A 42 -1.96 -1.56 6.32
CA GLU A 42 -1.71 -1.39 4.90
C GLU A 42 -0.39 -0.64 4.61
N CYS A 43 0.08 -0.72 3.37
CA CYS A 43 1.34 -0.08 2.98
C CYS A 43 1.31 1.44 3.21
N ARG A 44 0.14 2.08 3.02
CA ARG A 44 -0.04 3.52 3.26
C ARG A 44 0.12 3.91 4.73
N ASP A 45 -0.15 2.99 5.66
CA ASP A 45 -0.06 3.26 7.10
C ASP A 45 1.40 3.22 7.56
N LEU A 46 2.23 2.38 6.91
CA LEU A 46 3.66 2.25 7.21
C LEU A 46 4.51 3.30 6.48
N PHE A 47 4.14 3.63 5.24
CA PHE A 47 4.94 4.48 4.35
C PHE A 47 4.09 5.61 3.74
N PRO A 48 3.53 6.53 4.55
CA PRO A 48 2.57 7.54 4.07
C PRO A 48 3.16 8.60 3.14
N ILE A 49 4.49 8.81 3.18
CA ILE A 49 5.20 9.80 2.35
C ILE A 49 6.01 9.12 1.24
N PHE A 50 6.10 7.80 1.23
CA PHE A 50 6.75 7.12 0.12
C PHE A 50 5.84 7.17 -1.08
N VAL A 51 6.33 7.86 -2.11
CA VAL A 51 5.98 7.52 -3.48
C VAL A 51 6.58 6.14 -3.68
N LEU A 52 5.78 5.09 -3.50
CA LEU A 52 6.14 3.81 -4.12
C LEU A 52 6.42 4.15 -5.58
N PRO A 53 7.58 3.75 -6.16
CA PRO A 53 7.74 3.87 -7.60
C PRO A 53 6.48 3.29 -8.20
N GLU A 54 5.80 4.02 -9.11
CA GLU A 54 4.52 3.59 -9.69
C GLU A 54 4.63 2.10 -9.96
N MET A 55 4.07 1.27 -9.06
CA MET A 55 4.07 -0.17 -9.28
C MET A 55 3.19 -0.26 -10.51
N GLU A 56 3.82 -0.58 -11.64
CA GLU A 56 3.15 -0.65 -12.93
C GLU A 56 1.91 -1.49 -12.69
N ARG A 57 0.76 -0.84 -12.64
CA ARG A 57 -0.47 -1.51 -12.25
C ARG A 57 -0.72 -2.47 -13.40
N VAL A 58 -0.75 -3.75 -13.11
CA VAL A 58 -1.05 -4.79 -14.08
C VAL A 58 -2.45 -5.29 -13.77
N ALA A 59 -3.33 -5.25 -14.76
CA ALA A 59 -4.65 -5.85 -14.68
C ALA A 59 -4.64 -7.20 -15.38
N VAL A 60 -5.62 -8.03 -15.05
CA VAL A 60 -5.88 -9.28 -15.77
C VAL A 60 -7.09 -9.02 -16.66
N ASP A 61 -6.96 -9.25 -17.96
CA ASP A 61 -8.08 -9.12 -18.89
C ASP A 61 -9.03 -10.35 -18.80
N HIS A 62 -10.12 -10.33 -19.57
CA HIS A 62 -11.07 -11.44 -19.58
C HIS A 62 -10.49 -12.75 -20.17
N SER A 63 -9.36 -12.68 -20.88
CA SER A 63 -8.61 -13.82 -21.42
C SER A 63 -7.60 -14.40 -20.41
N GLY A 64 -7.37 -13.72 -19.28
CA GLY A 64 -6.37 -14.11 -18.30
C GLY A 64 -4.96 -13.59 -18.61
N GLU A 65 -4.81 -12.68 -19.57
CA GLU A 65 -3.52 -12.07 -19.89
C GLU A 65 -3.25 -10.86 -18.99
N LEU A 66 -1.97 -10.71 -18.61
CA LEU A 66 -1.48 -9.56 -17.86
C LEU A 66 -1.36 -8.36 -18.81
N VAL A 67 -2.18 -7.34 -18.58
CA VAL A 67 -2.20 -6.10 -19.35
C VAL A 67 -1.84 -4.91 -18.46
N ALA A 68 -1.19 -3.88 -19.02
CA ALA A 68 -0.98 -2.64 -18.28
C ALA A 68 -2.34 -2.04 -17.91
N ALA A 69 -2.57 -1.81 -16.62
CA ALA A 69 -3.78 -1.18 -16.14
C ALA A 69 -3.75 0.29 -16.54
N GLU A 70 -4.72 0.69 -17.35
CA GLU A 70 -4.87 2.09 -17.76
C GLU A 70 -5.08 2.96 -16.51
N ARG A 71 -4.37 4.10 -16.44
CA ARG A 71 -4.56 5.09 -15.39
C ARG A 71 -6.00 5.60 -15.45
N GLU A 72 -6.83 5.19 -14.51
CA GLU A 72 -8.12 5.83 -14.24
C GLU A 72 -7.83 7.25 -13.79
N ARG A 73 -7.75 8.19 -14.74
CA ARG A 73 -7.81 9.62 -14.46
C ARG A 73 -9.11 9.84 -13.71
N ASP A 74 -9.02 10.29 -12.46
CA ASP A 74 -10.11 10.77 -11.62
C ASP A 74 -11.37 11.07 -12.43
N SER A 75 -12.24 10.06 -12.60
CA SER A 75 -13.58 10.34 -13.06
C SER A 75 -14.27 10.94 -11.85
N ALA A 76 -14.43 12.26 -11.87
CA ALA A 76 -15.34 12.97 -11.00
C ALA A 76 -16.62 12.15 -10.80
N PRO A 77 -17.17 12.06 -9.57
CA PRO A 77 -18.40 11.32 -9.37
C PRO A 77 -19.47 11.94 -10.26
N CYS A 78 -19.96 11.15 -11.22
CA CYS A 78 -21.08 11.50 -12.04
C CYS A 78 -22.29 11.65 -11.10
N GLU A 79 -22.58 12.89 -10.74
CA GLU A 79 -23.85 13.30 -10.19
C GLU A 79 -24.94 13.01 -11.24
N LYS A 80 -26.10 12.52 -10.75
CA LYS A 80 -27.39 12.25 -11.44
C LYS A 80 -27.46 10.80 -11.99
N ILE A 81 -28.45 9.98 -11.61
CA ILE A 81 -29.90 10.20 -11.41
C ILE A 81 -30.40 9.29 -10.29
#